data_AF-A0A2P8KGK4-F1
#
_entry.id   AF-A0A2P8KGK4-F1
#
_cell.length_a   1.000
_cell.length_b   1.000
_cell.length_c   1.000
_cell.angle_alpha   90.00
_cell.angle_beta   90.00
_cell.angle_gamma   90.00
#
_symmetry.space_group_name_H-M   'P 1'
#
loop_
_entity.id
_entity.type
_entity.pdbx_description
1 polymer ?
#
loop_
_entity_poly.entity_id
_entity_poly.type
_entity_poly.pdbx_seq_one_letter_code
_entity_poly.pdbx_strand_id
1 'polypeptide(L)'
;MGDPLINALATVLESSATLVSLKLDITTDWAFEDLTEAMEHNHSLRTLSNPRLETLRSTNPDDFGGLYPHYVALTNCVERNRREWERWENSAPFIEGGMRVILGRMAASQLPKYAISVERVHNDIAGYATQIAKKMIGKDAMAVTLLNKLAHEEGMRVLKPKNEPEKTQPDAS
;
A
#
# COMPACT_ATOMS: atom_id res chain seq x y z
N MET A 1 -13.88 -14.25 26.54
CA MET A 1 -12.72 -14.93 25.93
C MET A 1 -13.01 -14.99 24.45
N GLY A 2 -12.22 -14.30 23.62
CA GLY A 2 -12.37 -14.31 22.16
C GLY A 2 -12.07 -15.69 21.58
N ASP A 3 -12.60 -15.97 20.39
CA ASP A 3 -12.34 -17.20 19.65
C ASP A 3 -10.84 -17.27 19.30
N PRO A 4 -10.10 -18.32 19.73
CA PRO A 4 -8.67 -18.45 19.46
C PRO A 4 -8.32 -18.39 17.97
N LEU A 5 -9.23 -18.84 17.10
CA LEU A 5 -9.04 -18.79 15.65
C LEU A 5 -9.11 -17.36 15.13
N ILE A 6 -10.04 -16.55 15.65
CA ILE A 6 -10.21 -15.14 15.29
C ILE A 6 -8.99 -14.33 15.75
N ASN A 7 -8.52 -14.57 16.97
CA ASN A 7 -7.31 -13.91 17.49
C ASN A 7 -6.06 -14.22 16.65
N ALA A 8 -5.89 -15.49 16.26
CA ALA A 8 -4.79 -15.89 15.40
C ALA A 8 -4.89 -15.24 14.01
N LEU A 9 -6.10 -15.17 13.45
CA LEU A 9 -6.34 -14.52 12.17
C LEU A 9 -6.11 -13.01 12.23
N ALA A 10 -6.52 -12.33 13.30
CA ALA A 10 -6.25 -10.92 13.54
C ALA A 10 -4.73 -10.66 13.59
N THR A 11 -3.98 -11.50 14.31
CA THR A 11 -2.51 -11.41 14.38
C THR A 11 -1.86 -11.57 12.99
N VAL A 12 -2.35 -12.52 12.17
CA VAL A 12 -1.86 -12.72 10.81
C VAL A 12 -2.21 -11.52 9.92
N LEU A 13 -3.41 -10.96 10.05
CA LEU A 13 -3.81 -9.78 9.30
C LEU A 13 -2.94 -8.57 9.66
N GLU A 14 -2.77 -8.29 10.94
CA GLU A 14 -1.99 -7.15 11.43
C GLU A 14 -0.53 -7.20 10.94
N SER A 15 0.09 -8.38 10.96
CA SER A 15 1.51 -8.55 10.67
C SER A 15 1.85 -8.83 9.20
N SER A 16 0.87 -9.25 8.39
CA SER A 16 1.14 -9.72 7.03
C SER A 16 1.19 -8.58 6.02
N ALA A 17 2.36 -8.35 5.43
CA ALA A 17 2.54 -7.45 4.30
C ALA A 17 2.20 -8.09 2.93
N THR A 18 1.93 -9.40 2.90
CA THR A 18 1.79 -10.16 1.64
C THR A 18 0.42 -10.82 1.47
N LEU A 19 -0.44 -10.79 2.49
CA LEU A 19 -1.78 -11.36 2.38
C LEU A 19 -2.65 -10.42 1.53
N VAL A 20 -3.00 -10.87 0.32
CA VAL A 20 -3.78 -10.08 -0.65
C VAL A 20 -5.25 -10.46 -0.67
N SER A 21 -5.58 -11.70 -0.32
CA SER A 21 -6.94 -12.23 -0.34
C SER A 21 -7.23 -13.06 0.90
N LEU A 22 -8.44 -12.92 1.43
CA LEU A 22 -8.92 -13.64 2.59
C LEU A 22 -10.35 -14.13 2.35
N LYS A 23 -10.58 -15.41 2.66
CA LYS A 23 -11.91 -16.02 2.63
C LYS A 23 -12.32 -16.44 4.03
N LEU A 24 -13.48 -16.00 4.46
CA LEU A 24 -14.05 -16.25 5.79
C LEU A 24 -15.33 -17.08 5.66
N ASP A 25 -15.57 -17.92 6.66
CA ASP A 25 -16.85 -18.63 6.85
C ASP A 25 -17.40 -18.33 8.25
N ILE A 26 -17.34 -17.05 8.63
CA ILE A 26 -17.79 -16.53 9.92
C ILE A 26 -19.16 -15.89 9.72
N THR A 27 -20.11 -16.16 10.61
CA THR A 27 -21.46 -15.59 10.52
C THR A 27 -21.81 -14.66 11.67
N THR A 28 -20.96 -14.57 12.70
CA THR A 28 -21.20 -13.76 13.88
C THR A 28 -20.50 -12.42 13.71
N ASP A 29 -21.26 -11.31 13.78
CA ASP A 29 -20.69 -9.99 13.45
C ASP A 29 -19.56 -9.56 14.40
N TRP A 30 -19.70 -9.84 15.69
CA TRP A 30 -18.69 -9.55 16.71
C TRP A 30 -17.32 -10.17 16.42
N ALA A 31 -17.26 -11.30 15.69
CA ALA A 31 -15.99 -11.90 15.31
C ALA A 31 -15.23 -11.10 14.23
N PHE A 32 -15.85 -10.12 13.59
CA PHE A 32 -15.19 -9.19 12.68
C PHE A 32 -14.65 -7.93 13.39
N GLU A 33 -14.99 -7.70 14.65
CA GLU A 33 -14.50 -6.53 15.41
C GLU A 33 -12.97 -6.57 15.49
N ASP A 34 -12.43 -7.66 16.04
CA ASP A 34 -10.97 -7.88 16.14
C ASP A 34 -10.27 -7.85 14.76
N LEU A 35 -10.94 -8.36 13.72
CA LEU A 35 -10.41 -8.36 12.35
C LEU A 35 -10.40 -6.96 11.74
N THR A 36 -11.37 -6.11 12.11
CA THR A 36 -11.46 -4.72 11.65
C THR A 36 -10.36 -3.88 12.30
N GLU A 37 -10.12 -4.09 13.59
CA GLU A 37 -9.00 -3.44 14.30
C GLU A 37 -7.64 -3.84 13.69
N ALA A 38 -7.42 -5.14 13.45
CA ALA A 38 -6.20 -5.60 12.79
C ALA A 38 -5.99 -4.99 11.39
N MET A 39 -7.07 -4.68 10.68
CA MET A 39 -7.03 -4.02 9.36
C MET A 39 -6.64 -2.54 9.41
N GLU A 40 -6.53 -1.91 10.59
CA GLU A 40 -5.94 -0.57 10.70
C GLU A 40 -4.44 -0.57 10.37
N HIS A 41 -3.77 -1.70 10.61
CA HIS A 41 -2.34 -1.89 10.34
C HIS A 41 -2.07 -2.69 9.06
N ASN A 42 -3.08 -3.35 8.50
CA ASN A 42 -2.96 -4.08 7.24
C ASN A 42 -3.31 -3.21 6.03
N HIS A 43 -2.33 -3.00 5.15
CA HIS A 43 -2.51 -2.31 3.86
C HIS A 43 -2.42 -3.24 2.64
N SER A 44 -2.20 -4.54 2.85
CA SER A 44 -1.94 -5.50 1.78
C SER A 44 -3.18 -6.21 1.27
N LEU A 45 -4.20 -6.40 2.13
CA LEU A 45 -5.40 -7.15 1.83
C LEU A 45 -6.31 -6.35 0.89
N ARG A 46 -6.69 -6.94 -0.23
CA ARG A 46 -7.45 -6.30 -1.34
C ARG A 46 -8.75 -7.03 -1.65
N THR A 47 -8.87 -8.29 -1.23
CA THR A 47 -10.05 -9.09 -1.48
C THR A 47 -10.47 -9.78 -0.20
N LEU A 48 -11.74 -9.63 0.14
CA LEU A 48 -12.39 -10.31 1.23
C LEU A 48 -13.59 -11.03 0.65
N SER A 49 -13.73 -12.31 0.96
CA SER A 49 -14.93 -13.07 0.62
C SER A 49 -15.53 -13.73 1.83
N ASN A 50 -16.84 -13.59 2.00
CA ASN A 50 -17.64 -14.36 2.93
C ASN A 50 -18.94 -14.76 2.23
N PRO A 51 -18.97 -15.92 1.54
CA PRO A 51 -20.09 -16.28 0.67
C PRO A 51 -21.46 -16.31 1.37
N ARG A 52 -21.48 -16.65 2.67
CA ARG A 52 -22.72 -16.67 3.46
C ARG A 52 -23.25 -15.27 3.69
N LEU A 53 -22.40 -14.36 4.17
CA LEU A 53 -22.79 -12.97 4.41
C LEU A 53 -23.04 -12.21 3.11
N GLU A 54 -22.31 -12.51 2.03
CA GLU A 54 -22.58 -11.98 0.69
C GLU A 54 -23.96 -12.39 0.18
N THR A 55 -24.32 -13.67 0.33
CA THR A 55 -25.66 -14.16 -0.03
C THR A 55 -26.74 -13.44 0.81
N LEU A 56 -26.52 -13.32 2.12
CA LEU A 56 -27.44 -12.63 3.01
C LEU A 56 -27.61 -11.15 2.63
N ARG A 57 -26.51 -10.45 2.33
CA ARG A 57 -26.53 -9.06 1.84
C ARG A 57 -27.33 -8.91 0.55
N SER A 58 -27.23 -9.86 -0.36
CA SER A 58 -28.00 -9.86 -1.60
C SER A 58 -29.49 -10.11 -1.38
N THR A 59 -29.85 -10.92 -0.37
CA THR A 59 -31.26 -11.24 -0.07
C THR A 59 -31.97 -10.23 0.83
N ASN A 60 -31.24 -9.54 1.71
CA ASN A 60 -31.80 -8.52 2.59
C ASN A 60 -30.86 -7.30 2.66
N PRO A 61 -30.76 -6.49 1.59
CA PRO A 61 -29.80 -5.40 1.51
C PRO A 61 -30.11 -4.24 2.48
N ASP A 62 -31.39 -3.99 2.76
CA ASP A 62 -31.84 -2.82 3.52
C ASP A 62 -31.48 -2.94 5.01
N ASP A 63 -31.58 -4.13 5.60
CA ASP A 63 -31.27 -4.37 7.01
C ASP A 63 -29.83 -4.82 7.26
N PHE A 64 -29.11 -5.24 6.21
CA PHE A 64 -27.81 -5.91 6.37
C PHE A 64 -26.79 -5.07 7.12
N GLY A 65 -26.71 -3.77 6.82
CA GLY A 65 -25.76 -2.87 7.47
C GLY A 65 -26.02 -2.67 8.97
N GLY A 66 -27.28 -2.80 9.40
CA GLY A 66 -27.62 -2.74 10.82
C GLY A 66 -27.37 -4.05 11.57
N LEU A 67 -27.49 -5.19 10.87
CA LEU A 67 -27.26 -6.52 11.44
C LEU A 67 -25.77 -6.90 11.48
N TYR A 68 -24.98 -6.40 10.54
CA TYR A 68 -23.56 -6.74 10.38
C TYR A 68 -22.64 -5.52 10.25
N PRO A 69 -22.66 -4.58 11.21
CA PRO A 69 -21.87 -3.35 11.15
C PRO A 69 -20.35 -3.61 11.10
N HIS A 70 -19.83 -4.59 11.85
CA HIS A 70 -18.39 -4.87 11.86
C HIS A 70 -17.93 -5.52 10.56
N TYR A 71 -18.71 -6.43 9.98
CA TYR A 71 -18.41 -6.96 8.64
C TYR A 71 -18.42 -5.85 7.58
N VAL A 72 -19.37 -4.91 7.64
CA VAL A 72 -19.40 -3.75 6.74
C VAL A 72 -18.14 -2.90 6.92
N ALA A 73 -17.75 -2.59 8.15
CA ALA A 73 -16.52 -1.84 8.44
C ALA A 73 -15.28 -2.55 7.86
N LEU A 74 -15.16 -3.86 8.08
CA LEU A 74 -14.09 -4.67 7.53
C LEU A 74 -14.03 -4.61 5.99
N THR A 75 -15.18 -4.76 5.31
CA THR A 75 -15.25 -4.65 3.85
C THR A 75 -14.85 -3.26 3.35
N ASN A 76 -15.17 -2.20 4.09
CA ASN A 76 -14.77 -0.83 3.75
C ASN A 76 -13.26 -0.63 3.86
N CYS A 77 -12.60 -1.23 4.87
CA CYS A 77 -11.14 -1.22 4.99
C CYS A 77 -10.47 -1.89 3.79
N VAL A 78 -10.97 -3.07 3.39
CA VAL A 78 -10.45 -3.82 2.23
C VAL A 78 -10.66 -3.06 0.92
N GLU A 79 -11.82 -2.43 0.75
CA GLU A 79 -12.13 -1.60 -0.42
C GLU A 79 -11.23 -0.35 -0.49
N ARG A 80 -10.90 0.27 0.65
CA ARG A 80 -9.92 1.36 0.71
C ARG A 80 -8.54 0.89 0.21
N ASN A 81 -8.05 -0.23 0.74
CA ASN A 81 -6.76 -0.79 0.33
C ASN A 81 -6.73 -1.14 -1.17
N ARG A 82 -7.82 -1.73 -1.70
CA ARG A 82 -7.96 -2.01 -3.14
C ARG A 82 -7.83 -0.72 -3.98
N ARG A 83 -8.55 0.34 -3.61
CA ARG A 83 -8.51 1.63 -4.32
C ARG A 83 -7.15 2.30 -4.25
N GLU A 84 -6.47 2.23 -3.11
CA GLU A 84 -5.12 2.76 -2.95
C GLU A 84 -4.13 1.99 -3.83
N TRP A 85 -4.26 0.67 -3.90
CA TRP A 85 -3.46 -0.15 -4.78
C TRP A 85 -3.71 0.16 -6.26
N GLU A 86 -4.96 0.30 -6.67
CA GLU A 86 -5.32 0.70 -8.04
C GLU A 86 -4.76 2.07 -8.39
N ARG A 87 -4.81 3.03 -7.46
CA ARG A 87 -4.16 4.33 -7.66
C ARG A 87 -2.66 4.19 -7.82
N TRP A 88 -2.01 3.34 -7.03
CA TRP A 88 -0.59 3.07 -7.12
C TRP A 88 -0.24 2.41 -8.46
N GLU A 89 -0.92 1.35 -8.88
CA GLU A 89 -0.69 0.70 -10.18
C GLU A 89 -0.89 1.65 -11.35
N ASN A 90 -1.88 2.54 -11.28
CA ASN A 90 -2.10 3.54 -12.32
C ASN A 90 -1.05 4.67 -12.30
N SER A 91 -0.44 4.96 -11.15
CA SER A 91 0.55 6.03 -10.97
C SER A 91 1.99 5.53 -11.14
N ALA A 92 2.25 4.25 -10.89
CA ALA A 92 3.55 3.63 -10.94
C ALA A 92 4.24 3.83 -12.31
N PRO A 93 3.58 3.67 -13.47
CA PRO A 93 4.20 3.92 -14.77
C PRO A 93 4.71 5.36 -14.95
N PHE A 94 4.02 6.35 -14.38
CA PHE A 94 4.42 7.76 -14.48
C PHE A 94 5.63 8.06 -13.58
N ILE A 95 5.58 7.57 -12.35
CA ILE A 95 6.66 7.70 -11.37
C ILE A 95 7.91 6.95 -11.86
N GLU A 96 7.71 5.72 -12.35
CA GLU A 96 8.74 4.91 -12.93
C GLU A 96 9.33 5.57 -14.18
N GLY A 97 8.50 6.01 -15.12
CA GLY A 97 8.95 6.72 -16.32
C GLY A 97 9.80 7.95 -16.00
N GLY A 98 9.37 8.77 -15.04
CA GLY A 98 10.12 9.94 -14.57
C GLY A 98 11.48 9.56 -13.98
N MET A 99 11.53 8.54 -13.11
CA MET A 99 12.78 8.06 -12.53
C MET A 99 13.73 7.43 -13.58
N ARG A 100 13.20 6.71 -14.57
CA ARG A 100 14.00 6.16 -15.68
C ARG A 100 14.69 7.27 -16.48
N VAL A 101 13.98 8.36 -16.74
CA VAL A 101 14.55 9.52 -17.45
C VAL A 101 15.64 10.19 -16.63
N ILE A 102 15.42 10.40 -15.32
CA ILE A 102 16.41 11.00 -14.42
C ILE A 102 17.67 10.13 -14.35
N LEU A 103 17.52 8.84 -14.07
CA LEU A 103 18.65 7.90 -13.95
C LEU A 103 19.40 7.72 -15.27
N GLY A 104 18.69 7.63 -16.40
CA GLY A 104 19.31 7.55 -17.73
C GLY A 104 20.14 8.79 -18.06
N ARG A 105 19.64 9.99 -17.75
CA ARG A 105 20.37 11.26 -17.96
C ARG A 105 21.60 11.38 -17.05
N MET A 106 21.51 10.96 -15.79
CA MET A 106 22.65 10.95 -14.86
C MET A 106 23.73 9.95 -15.27
N ALA A 107 23.34 8.76 -15.74
CA ALA A 107 24.30 7.78 -16.26
C ALA A 107 24.98 8.28 -17.53
N ALA A 108 24.24 8.89 -18.46
CA ALA A 108 24.80 9.37 -19.73
C ALA A 108 25.81 10.52 -19.54
N SER A 109 25.60 11.40 -18.56
CA SER A 109 26.51 12.53 -18.30
C SER A 109 27.81 12.12 -17.60
N GLN A 110 27.76 11.11 -16.72
CA GLN A 110 28.90 10.76 -15.85
C GLN A 110 29.60 9.45 -16.22
N LEU A 111 28.87 8.54 -16.86
CA LEU A 111 29.35 7.23 -17.27
C LEU A 111 28.99 6.99 -18.74
N PRO A 112 29.55 7.76 -19.70
CA PRO A 112 29.14 7.69 -21.12
C PRO A 112 29.29 6.29 -21.72
N LYS A 113 30.30 5.53 -21.28
CA LYS A 113 30.53 4.14 -21.69
C LYS A 113 29.46 3.16 -21.17
N TYR A 114 28.70 3.57 -20.16
CA TYR A 114 27.60 2.83 -19.54
C TYR A 114 26.24 3.53 -19.73
N ALA A 115 26.16 4.49 -20.65
CA ALA A 115 24.92 5.14 -21.03
C ALA A 115 23.99 4.09 -21.67
N ILE A 116 23.00 3.64 -20.90
CA ILE A 116 21.97 2.72 -21.38
C ILE A 116 20.78 3.56 -21.85
N SER A 117 20.24 3.25 -23.04
CA SER A 117 19.00 3.87 -23.55
C SER A 117 17.92 3.83 -22.46
N VAL A 118 17.16 4.92 -22.30
CA VAL A 118 16.04 5.04 -21.35
C VAL A 118 15.04 3.88 -21.49
N GLU A 119 14.93 3.33 -22.70
CA GLU A 119 14.10 2.17 -23.05
C GLU A 119 14.56 0.85 -22.42
N ARG A 120 15.79 0.79 -21.90
CA ARG A 120 16.41 -0.40 -21.28
C ARG A 120 16.58 -0.28 -19.76
N VAL A 121 16.11 0.80 -19.13
CA VAL A 121 16.01 0.84 -17.67
C VAL A 121 14.95 -0.19 -17.27
N HIS A 122 15.40 -1.27 -16.62
CA HIS A 122 14.53 -2.36 -16.17
C HIS A 122 13.38 -1.83 -15.30
N ASN A 123 12.26 -2.55 -15.29
CA ASN A 123 11.12 -2.26 -14.40
C ASN A 123 11.52 -2.24 -12.91
N ASP A 124 12.67 -2.83 -12.55
CA ASP A 124 13.29 -2.66 -11.24
C ASP A 124 14.19 -1.40 -11.20
N ILE A 125 13.54 -0.25 -11.02
CA ILE A 125 14.21 1.06 -10.92
C ILE A 125 15.08 1.14 -9.67
N ALA A 126 14.66 0.53 -8.55
CA ALA A 126 15.41 0.52 -7.30
C ALA A 126 16.72 -0.26 -7.45
N GLY A 127 16.66 -1.44 -8.09
CA GLY A 127 17.82 -2.23 -8.44
C GLY A 127 18.75 -1.51 -9.40
N TYR A 128 18.21 -0.82 -10.41
CA TYR A 128 19.00 -0.03 -11.35
C TYR A 128 19.68 1.18 -10.70
N ALA A 129 18.94 1.96 -9.90
CA ALA A 129 19.47 3.08 -9.13
C ALA A 129 20.61 2.63 -8.20
N THR A 130 20.45 1.48 -7.54
CA THR A 130 21.47 0.88 -6.69
C THR A 130 22.72 0.47 -7.48
N GLN A 131 22.55 -0.09 -8.68
CA GLN A 131 23.67 -0.45 -9.56
C GLN A 131 24.42 0.77 -10.10
N ILE A 132 23.71 1.84 -10.43
CA ILE A 132 24.32 3.12 -10.82
C ILE A 132 25.07 3.72 -9.63
N ALA A 133 24.45 3.82 -8.46
CA ALA A 133 25.05 4.41 -7.26
C ALA A 133 26.36 3.71 -6.86
N LYS A 134 26.43 2.38 -6.98
CA LYS A 134 27.66 1.59 -6.73
C LYS A 134 28.80 1.90 -7.70
N LYS A 135 28.50 2.42 -8.90
CA LYS A 135 29.49 2.72 -9.95
C LYS A 135 29.83 4.21 -10.02
N MET A 136 29.08 5.07 -9.33
CA MET A 136 29.34 6.50 -9.22
C MET A 136 30.18 6.80 -7.97
N ILE A 137 31.04 7.82 -8.02
CA ILE A 137 31.86 8.27 -6.89
C ILE A 137 31.62 9.77 -6.70
N GLY A 138 31.44 10.24 -5.46
CA GLY A 138 31.31 11.67 -5.14
C GLY A 138 29.85 12.15 -4.94
N LYS A 139 29.62 13.46 -5.14
CA LYS A 139 28.36 14.15 -4.78
C LYS A 139 27.12 13.61 -5.50
N ASP A 140 27.31 13.04 -6.68
CA ASP A 140 26.20 12.51 -7.47
C ASP A 140 25.73 11.13 -7.00
N ALA A 141 26.62 10.30 -6.41
CA ALA A 141 26.22 9.08 -5.72
C ALA A 141 25.36 9.41 -4.48
N MET A 142 25.68 10.51 -3.80
CA MET A 142 24.90 11.04 -2.70
C MET A 142 23.55 11.59 -3.18
N ALA A 143 23.49 12.24 -4.35
CA ALA A 143 22.24 12.68 -4.97
C ALA A 143 21.33 11.52 -5.39
N VAL A 144 21.87 10.43 -5.97
CA VAL A 144 21.10 9.21 -6.29
C VAL A 144 20.61 8.53 -5.02
N THR A 145 21.43 8.50 -3.96
CA THR A 145 21.03 7.94 -2.67
C THR A 145 19.92 8.78 -2.01
N LEU A 146 20.03 10.10 -2.07
CA LEU A 146 18.99 11.04 -1.62
C LEU A 146 17.71 10.91 -2.45
N LEU A 147 17.80 10.79 -3.77
CA LEU A 147 16.65 10.55 -4.64
C LEU A 147 15.97 9.23 -4.32
N ASN A 148 16.72 8.15 -4.10
CA ASN A 148 16.15 6.87 -3.68
C ASN A 148 15.48 6.99 -2.31
N LYS A 149 16.11 7.69 -1.36
CA LYS A 149 15.55 7.92 -0.03
C LYS A 149 14.27 8.76 -0.09
N LEU A 150 14.27 9.85 -0.86
CA LEU A 150 13.10 10.72 -1.03
C LEU A 150 11.97 10.03 -1.81
N ALA A 151 12.29 9.24 -2.83
CA ALA A 151 11.28 8.44 -3.54
C ALA A 151 10.68 7.35 -2.64
N HIS A 152 11.50 6.74 -1.78
CA HIS A 152 11.02 5.81 -0.77
C HIS A 152 10.14 6.51 0.28
N GLU A 153 10.57 7.64 0.83
CA GLU A 153 9.82 8.43 1.81
C GLU A 153 8.51 8.99 1.23
N GLU A 154 8.51 9.48 0.00
CA GLU A 154 7.31 9.97 -0.69
C GLU A 154 6.38 8.80 -1.05
N GLY A 155 6.92 7.66 -1.48
CA GLY A 155 6.16 6.42 -1.64
C GLY A 155 5.47 6.01 -0.35
N MET A 156 6.20 6.01 0.77
CA MET A 156 5.65 5.73 2.11
C MET A 156 4.64 6.80 2.56
N ARG A 157 4.80 8.06 2.19
CA ARG A 157 3.88 9.16 2.51
C ARG A 157 2.58 9.07 1.72
N VAL A 158 2.65 8.68 0.45
CA VAL A 158 1.48 8.41 -0.40
C VAL A 158 0.73 7.17 0.06
N LEU A 159 1.44 6.20 0.65
CA LEU A 159 0.88 5.00 1.28
C LEU A 159 0.37 5.22 2.71
N LYS A 160 0.66 6.37 3.35
CA LYS A 160 0.04 6.71 4.63
C LYS A 160 -1.40 7.16 4.39
N PRO A 161 -2.38 6.58 5.11
CA PRO A 161 -3.77 7.00 4.96
C PRO A 161 -3.93 8.47 5.34
N LYS A 162 -4.60 9.25 4.49
CA LYS A 162 -4.87 10.70 4.64
C LYS A 162 -5.84 11.07 5.79
N ASN A 163 -5.90 10.26 6.86
CA ASN A 163 -6.84 10.45 7.96
C ASN A 163 -6.16 10.94 9.26
N GLU A 164 -5.09 11.73 9.16
CA GLU A 164 -4.73 12.60 10.30
C GLU A 164 -5.40 13.97 10.09
N PRO A 165 -6.30 14.40 10.99
CA PRO A 165 -6.83 15.75 10.93
C PRO A 165 -5.68 16.73 11.12
N GLU A 166 -5.50 17.64 10.16
CA GLU A 166 -4.64 18.81 10.33
C GLU A 166 -5.05 19.50 11.63
N LYS A 167 -4.19 19.42 12.65
CA LYS A 167 -4.31 20.26 13.84
C LYS A 167 -4.06 21.69 13.38
N THR A 168 -5.14 22.41 13.11
CA THR A 168 -5.14 23.86 13.01
C THR A 168 -4.55 24.44 14.29
N GLN A 169 -3.38 25.07 14.17
CA GLN A 169 -2.85 25.93 15.22
C GLN A 169 -3.84 27.07 15.47
N PRO A 170 -4.13 27.44 16.73
CA PRO A 170 -4.90 28.64 16.99
C PRO A 170 -4.02 29.85 16.66
N ASP A 171 -4.53 30.72 15.80
CA ASP A 171 -3.98 32.06 15.61
C ASP A 171 -4.04 32.81 16.94
N ALA A 172 -2.87 33.24 17.40
CA ALA A 172 -2.75 34.16 18.51
C ALA A 172 -3.15 35.56 18.04
N SER A 173 -4.25 36.08 18.56
CA SER A 173 -4.55 37.51 18.69
C SER A 173 -5.53 37.72 19.84
#